data_AF-A0A820NUN8-F1
#
_entry.id   AF-A0A820NUN8-F1
#
_cell.length_a   1.000
_cell.length_b   1.000
_cell.length_c   1.000
_cell.angle_alpha   90.00
_cell.angle_beta   90.00
_cell.angle_gamma   90.00
#
_symmetry.space_group_name_H-M   'P 1'
#
loop_
_entity.id
_entity.type
_entity.pdbx_description
1 polymer ?
#
loop_
_entity_poly.entity_id
_entity_poly.type
_entity_poly.pdbx_seq_one_letter_code
_entity_poly.pdbx_strand_id
1 'polypeptide(L)'
;MASINQSQTINTDVQSLINRAAELVLNCDAILFTSGAGMGVSSGLGTFRGIAAGVWPPLLKHPEFDFTDMSNPQWFELPQGNSEKHNTANFGYAFWAYRYNAYTSSVPHVGYEIAKRWSNFNNIKYAFSFTSNIDGHWIKSGWNESEVLEC
;
A
#
# COMPACT_ATOMS: atom_id res chain seq x y z
N MET A 1 -41.54 -4.92 -0.12
CA MET A 1 -40.15 -4.99 -0.59
C MET A 1 -39.53 -3.63 -0.38
N ALA A 2 -38.65 -3.49 0.61
CA ALA A 2 -38.07 -2.21 0.99
C ALA A 2 -36.98 -1.82 -0.02
N SER A 3 -37.22 -0.71 -0.73
CA SER A 3 -36.26 -0.06 -1.61
C SER A 3 -35.11 0.50 -0.78
N ILE A 4 -33.88 0.09 -1.10
CA ILE A 4 -32.67 0.63 -0.48
C ILE A 4 -32.37 1.97 -1.14
N ASN A 5 -32.82 3.06 -0.53
CA ASN A 5 -32.32 4.41 -0.81
C ASN A 5 -31.04 4.63 0.01
N GLN A 6 -29.87 4.36 -0.59
CA GLN A 6 -28.59 4.78 -0.01
C GLN A 6 -27.98 5.90 -0.85
N SER A 7 -28.64 7.06 -0.83
CA SER A 7 -27.96 8.33 -1.05
C SER A 7 -27.53 8.81 0.33
N GLN A 8 -26.34 8.42 0.80
CA GLN A 8 -25.71 9.07 1.94
C GLN A 8 -25.42 10.51 1.51
N THR A 9 -26.27 11.45 1.93
CA THR A 9 -26.05 12.87 1.75
C THR A 9 -24.72 13.23 2.41
N ILE A 10 -23.71 13.57 1.61
CA ILE A 10 -22.44 14.08 2.13
C ILE A 10 -22.77 15.34 2.93
N ASN A 11 -22.40 15.37 4.21
CA ASN A 11 -22.60 16.53 5.08
C ASN A 11 -22.01 17.78 4.40
N THR A 12 -22.73 18.91 4.41
CA THR A 12 -22.32 20.19 3.83
C THR A 12 -20.90 20.60 4.23
N ASP A 13 -20.49 20.32 5.47
CA ASP A 13 -19.13 20.61 5.94
C ASP A 13 -18.08 19.76 5.21
N VAL A 14 -18.37 18.47 5.02
CA VAL A 14 -17.50 17.56 4.27
C VAL A 14 -17.44 17.98 2.80
N GLN A 15 -18.58 18.38 2.22
CA GLN A 15 -18.61 18.87 0.85
C GLN A 15 -17.76 20.14 0.67
N SER A 16 -17.81 21.06 1.63
CA SER A 16 -16.97 22.27 1.66
C SER A 16 -15.48 21.92 1.71
N LEU A 17 -15.09 20.97 2.57
CA LEU A 17 -13.70 20.50 2.67
C LEU A 17 -13.24 19.81 1.37
N ILE A 18 -14.09 19.01 0.73
CA ILE A 18 -13.79 18.37 -0.56
C ILE A 18 -13.58 19.43 -1.64
N ASN A 19 -14.46 20.42 -1.73
CA ASN A 19 -14.33 21.51 -2.71
C ASN A 19 -13.03 22.29 -2.47
N ARG A 20 -12.69 22.56 -1.21
CA ARG A 20 -11.45 23.24 -0.85
C ARG A 20 -10.21 22.42 -1.24
N ALA A 21 -10.22 21.11 -1.00
CA ALA A 21 -9.13 20.23 -1.41
C ALA A 21 -8.99 20.20 -2.95
N ALA A 22 -10.10 20.12 -3.68
CA ALA A 22 -10.10 20.14 -5.14
C ALA A 22 -9.53 21.45 -5.70
N GLU A 23 -9.91 22.60 -5.13
CA GLU A 23 -9.33 23.90 -5.49
C GLU A 23 -7.81 23.94 -5.29
N LEU A 24 -7.31 23.40 -4.16
CA LEU A 24 -5.87 23.38 -3.89
C LEU A 24 -5.12 22.50 -4.90
N VAL A 25 -5.65 21.32 -5.22
CA VAL A 25 -5.06 20.43 -6.23
C VAL A 25 -5.05 21.08 -7.61
N LEU A 26 -6.14 21.72 -8.02
CA LEU A 26 -6.27 22.33 -9.34
C LEU A 26 -5.39 23.58 -9.54
N ASN A 27 -4.98 24.26 -8.46
CA ASN A 27 -4.25 25.52 -8.55
C ASN A 27 -2.80 25.47 -8.02
N CYS A 28 -2.31 24.32 -7.57
CA CYS A 28 -0.94 24.19 -7.09
C CYS A 28 0.08 24.08 -8.24
N ASP A 29 1.34 24.47 -8.00
CA ASP A 29 2.44 24.22 -8.94
C ASP A 29 3.11 22.85 -8.71
N ALA A 30 2.91 22.26 -7.54
CA ALA A 30 3.56 21.02 -7.13
C ALA A 30 2.68 20.17 -6.20
N ILE A 31 2.79 18.84 -6.32
CA ILE A 31 2.07 17.87 -5.47
C ILE A 31 3.05 16.83 -4.93
N LEU A 32 3.02 16.62 -3.62
CA LEU A 32 3.66 15.48 -2.95
C LEU A 32 2.58 14.52 -2.48
N PHE A 33 2.61 13.29 -3.00
CA PHE A 33 1.77 12.19 -2.53
C PHE A 33 2.50 11.44 -1.43
N THR A 34 1.81 11.17 -0.32
CA THR A 34 2.32 10.30 0.74
C THR A 34 1.40 9.11 0.91
N SER A 35 1.91 7.89 0.79
CA SER A 35 1.09 6.67 0.91
C SER A 35 1.71 5.61 1.82
N GLY A 36 0.83 4.90 2.52
CA GLY A 36 1.14 3.69 3.26
C GLY A 36 0.16 2.57 2.94
N ALA A 37 0.21 1.48 3.71
CA ALA A 37 -0.46 0.23 3.36
C ALA A 37 -1.98 0.34 3.21
N GLY A 38 -2.61 1.36 3.82
CA GLY A 38 -4.03 1.65 3.66
C GLY A 38 -4.46 1.85 2.20
N MET A 39 -3.58 2.37 1.35
CA MET A 39 -3.83 2.56 -0.08
C MET A 39 -4.00 1.22 -0.83
N GLY A 40 -3.34 0.16 -0.36
CA GLY A 40 -3.37 -1.18 -0.96
C GLY A 40 -4.50 -2.08 -0.49
N VAL A 41 -5.30 -1.66 0.51
CA VAL A 41 -6.36 -2.51 1.09
C VAL A 41 -7.40 -2.91 0.05
N SER A 42 -7.84 -1.95 -0.76
CA SER A 42 -8.80 -2.21 -1.86
C SER A 42 -8.21 -3.05 -2.98
N SER A 43 -6.88 -3.19 -3.05
CA SER A 43 -6.18 -4.13 -3.94
C SER A 43 -6.08 -5.54 -3.36
N GLY A 44 -6.70 -5.81 -2.21
CA GLY A 44 -6.64 -7.09 -1.51
C GLY A 44 -5.36 -7.29 -0.70
N LEU A 45 -4.54 -6.25 -0.51
CA LEU A 45 -3.32 -6.31 0.26
C LEU A 45 -3.61 -6.04 1.74
N GLY A 46 -3.22 -6.98 2.60
CA GLY A 46 -3.29 -6.77 4.04
C GLY A 46 -2.32 -5.68 4.52
N THR A 47 -2.76 -4.88 5.48
CA THR A 47 -1.95 -3.92 6.24
C THR A 47 -1.14 -4.63 7.32
N PHE A 48 -0.28 -3.89 8.03
CA PHE A 48 0.44 -4.43 9.19
C PHE A 48 -0.34 -4.31 10.50
N ARG A 49 -1.46 -3.56 10.51
CA ARG A 49 -2.22 -3.24 11.73
C ARG A 49 -3.72 -3.08 11.44
N GLY A 50 -4.54 -3.23 12.47
CA GLY A 50 -6.00 -2.97 12.40
C GLY A 50 -6.79 -4.09 11.73
N ILE A 51 -8.04 -3.81 11.36
CA ILE A 51 -8.98 -4.81 10.82
C ILE A 51 -8.54 -5.39 9.47
N ALA A 52 -7.74 -4.64 8.71
CA ALA A 52 -7.20 -5.07 7.43
C ALA A 52 -5.81 -5.74 7.57
N ALA A 53 -5.37 -6.07 8.79
CA ALA A 53 -4.07 -6.69 9.01
C ALA A 53 -3.95 -7.99 8.20
N GLY A 54 -2.81 -8.14 7.52
CA GLY A 54 -2.51 -9.32 6.74
C GLY A 54 -2.45 -10.57 7.61
N VAL A 55 -2.82 -11.70 7.02
CA VAL A 55 -2.62 -13.02 7.61
C VAL A 55 -1.84 -13.84 6.62
N TRP A 56 -0.79 -14.50 7.09
CA TRP A 56 -0.09 -15.53 6.34
C TRP A 56 -0.48 -16.89 6.93
N PRO A 57 -1.22 -17.76 6.23
CA PRO A 57 -1.78 -18.99 6.80
C PRO A 57 -0.81 -19.88 7.60
N PRO A 58 0.49 -19.98 7.24
CA PRO A 58 1.47 -20.69 8.06
C PRO A 58 1.61 -20.17 9.50
N LEU A 59 1.42 -18.87 9.77
CA LEU A 59 1.47 -18.31 11.12
C LEU A 59 0.35 -18.81 12.03
N LEU A 60 -0.75 -19.35 11.48
CA LEU A 60 -1.82 -19.95 12.29
C LEU A 60 -1.34 -21.16 13.11
N LYS A 61 -0.17 -21.73 12.77
CA LYS A 61 0.48 -22.81 13.52
C LYS A 61 1.54 -22.30 14.52
N HIS A 62 1.80 -21.00 14.54
CA HIS A 62 2.85 -20.33 15.31
C HIS A 62 2.24 -19.14 16.07
N PRO A 63 1.47 -19.38 17.14
CA PRO A 63 0.78 -18.33 17.89
C PRO A 63 1.71 -17.32 18.56
N GLU A 64 3.01 -17.63 18.65
CA GLU A 64 4.06 -16.75 19.15
C GLU A 64 4.47 -15.64 18.17
N PHE A 65 4.07 -15.74 16.89
CA PHE A 65 4.42 -14.78 15.84
C PHE A 65 3.17 -14.19 15.19
N ASP A 66 3.24 -12.89 14.90
CA ASP A 66 2.26 -12.19 14.07
C ASP A 66 2.82 -11.82 12.69
N PHE A 67 1.97 -11.21 11.87
CA PHE A 67 2.33 -10.83 10.51
C PHE A 67 3.48 -9.80 10.45
N THR A 68 3.60 -8.95 11.46
CA THR A 68 4.63 -7.91 11.55
C THR A 68 5.97 -8.51 11.98
N ASP A 69 5.98 -9.57 12.79
CA ASP A 69 7.20 -10.27 13.19
C ASP A 69 7.98 -10.79 11.98
N MET A 70 7.30 -11.13 10.89
CA MET A 70 7.92 -11.59 9.64
C MET A 70 8.71 -10.51 8.89
N SER A 71 8.53 -9.24 9.25
CA SER A 71 9.26 -8.09 8.68
C SER A 71 10.48 -7.72 9.54
N ASN A 72 11.27 -8.72 9.92
CA ASN A 72 12.49 -8.58 10.73
C ASN A 72 13.70 -9.17 9.98
N PRO A 73 14.83 -8.43 9.82
CA PRO A 73 16.03 -8.96 9.16
C PRO A 73 16.62 -10.19 9.86
N GLN A 74 16.35 -10.39 11.16
CA GLN A 74 16.83 -11.53 11.94
C GLN A 74 16.41 -12.90 11.37
N TRP A 75 15.31 -12.97 10.59
CA TRP A 75 14.95 -14.20 9.88
C TRP A 75 16.06 -14.67 8.92
N PHE A 76 16.89 -13.75 8.46
CA PHE A 76 17.97 -13.97 7.49
C PHE A 76 19.38 -13.89 8.10
N GLU A 77 19.51 -13.50 9.36
CA GLU A 77 20.79 -13.33 10.04
C GLU A 77 21.28 -14.66 10.62
N LEU A 78 22.07 -15.43 9.85
CA LEU A 78 22.94 -16.47 10.44
C LEU A 78 24.21 -16.75 9.62
N PRO A 79 25.34 -17.07 10.28
CA PRO A 79 26.62 -17.39 9.62
C PRO A 79 26.66 -18.68 8.79
N GLN A 80 25.67 -19.58 8.91
CA GLN A 80 25.74 -20.94 8.34
C GLN A 80 24.56 -21.35 7.43
N GLY A 81 23.66 -20.45 7.07
CA GLY A 81 22.52 -20.78 6.21
C GLY A 81 21.54 -21.81 6.80
N ASN A 82 20.67 -22.36 5.96
CA ASN A 82 19.69 -23.37 6.36
C ASN A 82 20.38 -24.65 6.84
N SER A 83 20.09 -25.09 8.06
CA SER A 83 20.44 -26.44 8.55
C SER A 83 19.17 -27.20 8.93
N GLU A 84 19.26 -28.52 9.14
CA GLU A 84 18.14 -29.33 9.67
C GLU A 84 17.52 -28.76 10.96
N LYS A 85 18.31 -27.98 11.74
CA LYS A 85 17.89 -27.34 12.98
C LYS A 85 17.55 -25.85 12.85
N HIS A 86 17.88 -25.22 11.72
CA HIS A 86 17.73 -23.78 11.49
C HIS A 86 17.09 -23.54 10.12
N ASN A 87 15.77 -23.73 10.05
CA ASN A 87 14.93 -23.48 8.87
C ASN A 87 14.33 -22.06 8.88
N THR A 88 14.98 -21.11 9.55
CA THR A 88 14.45 -19.76 9.81
C THR A 88 14.51 -18.87 8.57
N ALA A 89 15.58 -18.96 7.78
CA ALA A 89 15.72 -18.20 6.54
C ALA A 89 14.71 -18.64 5.48
N ASN A 90 14.49 -19.95 5.31
CA ASN A 90 13.41 -20.46 4.44
C ASN A 90 12.03 -19.99 4.88
N PHE A 91 11.76 -19.91 6.19
CA PHE A 91 10.48 -19.41 6.69
C PHE A 91 10.29 -17.93 6.34
N GLY A 92 11.33 -17.11 6.54
CA GLY A 92 11.37 -15.72 6.08
C GLY A 92 11.17 -15.61 4.55
N TYR A 93 11.92 -16.37 3.75
CA TYR A 93 11.76 -16.39 2.29
C TYR A 93 10.38 -16.84 1.84
N ALA A 94 9.77 -17.82 2.50
CA ALA A 94 8.42 -18.29 2.18
C ALA A 94 7.37 -17.19 2.43
N PHE A 95 7.52 -16.41 3.51
CA PHE A 95 6.69 -15.23 3.75
C PHE A 95 6.85 -14.17 2.65
N TRP A 96 8.09 -13.83 2.31
CA TRP A 96 8.35 -12.80 1.30
C TRP A 96 8.00 -13.24 -0.11
N ALA A 97 8.11 -14.53 -0.45
CA ALA A 97 7.59 -15.09 -1.70
C ALA A 97 6.05 -14.98 -1.76
N TYR A 98 5.36 -15.25 -0.65
CA TYR A 98 3.92 -15.03 -0.54
C TYR A 98 3.55 -13.55 -0.75
N ARG A 99 4.28 -12.61 -0.14
CA ARG A 99 4.07 -11.16 -0.33
C ARG A 99 4.34 -10.71 -1.75
N TYR A 100 5.47 -11.12 -2.33
CA TYR A 100 5.85 -10.82 -3.70
C TYR A 100 4.75 -11.25 -4.69
N ASN A 101 4.22 -12.46 -4.53
CA ASN A 101 3.12 -12.93 -5.36
C ASN A 101 1.85 -12.07 -5.20
N ALA A 102 1.50 -11.68 -3.97
CA ALA A 102 0.36 -10.80 -3.72
C ALA A 102 0.54 -9.42 -4.38
N TYR A 103 1.71 -8.80 -4.21
CA TYR A 103 2.04 -7.50 -4.79
C TYR A 103 1.98 -7.51 -6.31
N THR A 104 2.66 -8.46 -6.94
CA THR A 104 2.78 -8.51 -8.41
C THR A 104 1.47 -8.88 -9.10
N SER A 105 0.65 -9.75 -8.49
CA SER A 105 -0.64 -10.18 -9.05
C SER A 105 -1.80 -9.21 -8.78
N SER A 106 -1.72 -8.40 -7.72
CA SER A 106 -2.79 -7.46 -7.38
C SER A 106 -2.93 -6.31 -8.39
N VAL A 107 -4.16 -5.84 -8.57
CA VAL A 107 -4.47 -4.65 -9.38
C VAL A 107 -4.34 -3.42 -8.48
N PRO A 108 -3.58 -2.38 -8.88
CA PRO A 108 -3.48 -1.15 -8.10
C PRO A 108 -4.85 -0.51 -7.84
N HIS A 109 -5.04 0.02 -6.63
CA HIS A 109 -6.22 0.80 -6.29
C HIS A 109 -6.34 2.02 -7.22
N VAL A 110 -7.57 2.39 -7.60
CA VAL A 110 -7.83 3.52 -8.52
C VAL A 110 -7.22 4.84 -8.08
N GLY A 111 -6.93 5.01 -6.79
CA GLY A 111 -6.25 6.18 -6.26
C GLY A 111 -4.85 6.42 -6.88
N TYR A 112 -4.12 5.37 -7.27
CA TYR A 112 -2.81 5.51 -7.93
C TYR A 112 -2.96 6.12 -9.34
N GLU A 113 -3.99 5.70 -10.08
CA GLU A 113 -4.32 6.27 -11.39
C GLU A 113 -4.85 7.70 -11.27
N ILE A 114 -5.63 8.00 -10.23
CA ILE A 114 -6.06 9.38 -9.93
C ILE A 114 -4.84 10.27 -9.67
N ALA A 115 -3.89 9.81 -8.85
CA ALA A 115 -2.67 10.55 -8.57
C ALA A 115 -1.88 10.82 -9.87
N LYS A 116 -1.74 9.82 -10.75
CA LYS A 116 -1.07 10.01 -12.05
C LYS A 116 -1.80 10.99 -12.96
N ARG A 117 -3.13 11.02 -12.92
CA ARG A 117 -3.90 12.02 -13.68
C ARG A 117 -3.67 13.42 -13.13
N TRP A 118 -3.67 13.59 -11.81
CA TRP A 118 -3.43 14.88 -11.18
C TRP A 118 -2.00 15.38 -11.41
N SER A 119 -0.99 14.50 -11.42
CA SER A 119 0.39 14.88 -11.75
C SER A 119 0.56 15.45 -13.15
N ASN A 120 -0.39 15.19 -14.05
CA ASN A 120 -0.34 15.61 -15.46
C ASN A 120 -1.19 16.85 -15.75
N PHE A 121 -1.74 17.53 -14.74
CA PHE A 121 -2.42 18.80 -14.97
C PHE A 121 -1.44 19.86 -15.47
N ASN A 122 -1.89 20.74 -16.37
CA ASN A 122 -1.03 21.69 -17.08
C ASN A 122 -0.27 22.67 -16.16
N ASN A 123 -0.80 22.95 -14.97
CA ASN A 123 -0.20 23.82 -13.97
C ASN A 123 0.88 23.13 -13.11
N ILE A 124 0.95 21.80 -13.13
CA ILE A 124 1.88 21.03 -12.30
C ILE A 124 3.26 21.02 -12.94
N LYS A 125 4.24 21.52 -12.18
CA LYS A 125 5.67 21.52 -12.53
C LYS A 125 6.41 20.39 -11.85
N TYR A 126 5.97 19.97 -10.66
CA TYR A 126 6.60 18.91 -9.87
C TYR A 126 5.55 18.00 -9.25
N ALA A 127 5.68 16.69 -9.47
CA ALA A 127 4.87 15.69 -8.81
C ALA A 127 5.77 14.56 -8.32
N PHE A 128 5.60 14.16 -7.06
CA PHE A 128 6.44 13.14 -6.45
C PHE A 128 5.63 12.27 -5.49
N SER A 129 5.97 11.00 -5.38
CA SER A 129 5.43 10.09 -4.38
C SER A 129 6.48 9.71 -3.36
N PHE A 130 6.14 9.84 -2.09
CA PHE A 130 6.86 9.24 -0.97
C PHE A 130 5.99 8.13 -0.39
N THR A 131 6.48 6.88 -0.38
CA THR A 131 5.68 5.77 0.12
C THR A 131 6.46 4.80 0.98
N SER A 132 5.80 4.34 2.05
CA SER A 132 6.26 3.19 2.83
C SER A 132 5.75 1.85 2.27
N ASN A 133 5.10 1.86 1.11
CA ASN A 133 4.66 0.65 0.44
C ASN A 133 5.81 0.08 -0.37
N ILE A 134 5.82 -1.25 -0.49
CA ILE A 134 6.79 -2.03 -1.26
C ILE A 134 6.06 -2.95 -2.26
N ASP A 135 4.87 -2.52 -2.69
CA ASP A 135 3.97 -3.29 -3.56
C ASP A 135 4.19 -3.02 -5.05
N GLY A 136 5.00 -2.03 -5.41
CA GLY A 136 5.27 -1.60 -6.78
C GLY A 136 4.07 -0.96 -7.50
N HIS A 137 2.99 -0.60 -6.78
CA HIS A 137 1.75 -0.11 -7.41
C HIS A 137 1.91 1.26 -8.07
N TRP A 138 2.76 2.14 -7.54
CA TRP A 138 3.06 3.43 -8.17
C TRP A 138 3.61 3.25 -9.58
N ILE A 139 4.65 2.42 -9.72
CA ILE A 139 5.29 2.13 -11.02
C ILE A 139 4.31 1.41 -11.95
N LYS A 140 3.57 0.42 -11.43
CA LYS A 140 2.53 -0.31 -12.19
C LYS A 140 1.41 0.60 -12.69
N SER A 141 1.15 1.72 -12.01
CA SER A 141 0.19 2.76 -12.42
C SER A 141 0.80 3.85 -13.31
N GLY A 142 1.99 3.65 -13.85
CA GLY A 142 2.60 4.53 -14.87
C GLY A 142 3.42 5.69 -14.32
N TRP A 143 3.85 5.63 -13.06
CA TRP A 143 4.83 6.56 -12.51
C TRP A 143 6.25 6.17 -12.93
N ASN A 144 7.12 7.16 -13.13
CA ASN A 144 8.54 6.91 -13.37
C ASN A 144 9.25 6.63 -12.05
N GLU A 145 10.27 5.77 -12.04
CA GLU A 145 11.07 5.49 -10.84
C GLU A 145 11.70 6.76 -10.24
N SER A 146 12.08 7.73 -11.08
CA SER A 146 12.62 9.02 -10.63
C SER A 146 11.59 9.93 -9.93
N GLU A 147 10.30 9.58 -9.95
CA GLU A 147 9.20 10.34 -9.36
C GLU A 147 8.67 9.68 -8.07
N VAL A 148 9.29 8.58 -7.64
CA VAL A 148 8.82 7.77 -6.51
C VAL A 148 9.99 7.46 -5.57
N LEU A 149 9.79 7.67 -4.27
CA LEU A 149 10.66 7.17 -3.22
C LEU A 149 9.93 6.09 -2.41
N GLU A 150 10.41 4.86 -2.53
CA GLU A 150 10.05 3.74 -1.66
C GLU A 150 11.02 3.74 -0.46
N CYS A 151 10.50 3.98 0.75
CA CYS A 151 11.31 4.23 1.96
C CYS A 151 11.44 3.04 2.91
#